data_AF-A0A6M8W5C9-F1
#
_entry.id   AF-A0A6M8W5C9-F1
#
_cell.length_a   1.000
_cell.length_b   1.000
_cell.length_c   1.000
_cell.angle_alpha   90.00
_cell.angle_beta   90.00
_cell.angle_gamma   90.00
#
_symmetry.space_group_name_H-M   'P 1'
#
loop_
_entity.id
_entity.type
_entity.pdbx_description
1 polymer ?
#
loop_
_entity_poly.entity_id
_entity_poly.type
_entity_poly.pdbx_seq_one_letter_code
_entity_poly.pdbx_strand_id
1 'polypeptide(L)'
;MAADGTPGEWRTLEDTTTKRTIKTGKVTNVEFWHVDQSLQVWVEGKRVAYAEYDWSPALRIEHTLDRPAEELLRAVRVSNPLADESMYPQPSVRWELEGSPVTLHRVRLERDLFYRPGVYNPGFARDGQPSLGTHPSQPNILGPDQFFVCGDNSPNSLDGRLWDTPDAWVREQIDPTIGVVPRDLLIGKAFFVYFPSFHKDKKIPVPDVGRMRFIW
;
A
#
# COMPACT_ATOMS: atom_id res chain seq x y z
N MET A 1 -8.23 -18.29 10.61
CA MET A 1 -9.42 -17.92 11.41
C MET A 1 -9.05 -18.13 12.87
N ALA A 2 -8.56 -17.11 13.57
CA ALA A 2 -8.86 -16.99 14.99
C ALA A 2 -10.39 -16.84 15.07
N ALA A 3 -11.05 -17.92 15.49
CA ALA A 3 -12.47 -18.14 15.27
C ALA A 3 -13.38 -17.40 16.28
N ASP A 4 -12.90 -16.36 16.95
CA ASP A 4 -13.67 -15.65 17.98
C ASP A 4 -13.57 -14.12 17.92
N GLY A 5 -12.73 -13.53 17.06
CA GLY A 5 -12.58 -12.08 16.98
C GLY A 5 -12.09 -11.43 18.29
N THR A 6 -11.56 -12.22 19.23
CA THR A 6 -11.01 -11.70 20.47
C THR A 6 -9.69 -10.99 20.12
N PRO A 7 -9.55 -9.68 20.41
CA PRO A 7 -8.29 -8.98 20.20
C PRO A 7 -7.17 -9.69 20.97
N GLY A 8 -5.99 -9.80 20.36
CA GLY A 8 -4.79 -10.26 21.06
C GLY A 8 -4.46 -9.36 22.26
N GLU A 9 -3.51 -9.79 23.08
CA GLU A 9 -3.08 -9.02 24.25
C GLU A 9 -2.58 -7.63 23.82
N TRP A 10 -3.13 -6.58 24.43
CA TRP A 10 -2.72 -5.21 24.15
C TRP A 10 -1.31 -4.97 24.68
N ARG A 11 -0.44 -4.46 23.80
CA ARG A 11 0.88 -3.98 24.18
C ARG A 11 0.93 -2.46 24.08
N THR A 12 1.27 -1.80 25.17
CA THR A 12 1.58 -0.36 25.17
C THR A 12 2.94 -0.13 24.54
N LEU A 13 2.99 0.64 23.44
CA LEU A 13 4.25 1.05 22.80
C LEU A 13 4.72 2.43 23.28
N GLU A 14 3.78 3.33 23.60
CA GLU A 14 4.05 4.67 24.13
C GLU A 14 2.88 5.09 25.04
N ASP A 15 3.18 5.75 26.16
CA ASP A 15 2.20 6.36 27.05
C ASP A 15 2.61 7.81 27.32
N THR A 16 2.08 8.74 26.50
CA THR A 16 2.37 10.16 26.64
C THR A 16 1.17 10.88 27.25
N THR A 17 1.37 11.49 28.43
CA THR A 17 0.38 12.42 29.00
C THR A 17 0.42 13.75 28.25
N THR A 18 -0.71 14.18 27.69
CA THR A 18 -0.83 15.48 27.03
C THR A 18 -1.62 16.49 27.87
N LYS A 19 -1.13 17.73 27.94
CA LYS A 19 -1.89 18.85 28.53
C LYS A 19 -3.00 19.35 27.59
N ARG A 20 -3.09 18.83 26.36
CA ARG A 20 -4.15 19.18 25.42
C ARG A 20 -5.43 18.47 25.82
N THR A 21 -6.39 19.24 26.28
CA THR A 21 -7.70 18.72 26.68
C THR A 21 -8.71 18.89 25.54
N ILE A 22 -9.53 17.86 25.35
CA ILE A 22 -10.76 17.97 24.55
C ILE A 22 -11.74 18.78 25.40
N LYS A 23 -12.10 19.97 24.94
CA LYS A 23 -12.98 20.88 25.68
C LYS A 23 -14.43 20.74 25.20
N THR A 24 -15.36 20.60 26.15
CA THR A 24 -16.80 20.57 25.86
C THR A 24 -17.22 21.78 25.02
N GLY A 25 -18.03 21.55 23.98
CA GLY A 25 -18.53 22.58 23.08
C GLY A 25 -17.53 23.09 22.05
N LYS A 26 -16.28 22.61 22.04
CA LYS A 26 -15.28 22.96 21.04
C LYS A 26 -14.89 21.75 20.20
N VAL A 27 -15.03 21.88 18.88
CA VAL A 27 -14.51 20.88 17.93
C VAL A 27 -12.99 20.80 18.09
N THR A 28 -12.50 19.58 18.27
CA THR A 28 -11.07 19.28 18.36
C THR A 28 -10.70 18.30 17.26
N ASN A 29 -9.74 18.66 16.41
CA ASN A 29 -9.22 17.77 15.36
C ASN A 29 -8.29 16.74 15.98
N VAL A 30 -8.60 15.47 15.78
CA VAL A 30 -7.80 14.33 16.25
C VAL A 30 -7.54 13.40 15.08
N GLU A 31 -6.30 12.98 14.93
CA GLU A 31 -5.89 12.04 13.88
C GLU A 31 -5.07 10.91 14.50
N PHE A 32 -5.30 9.71 13.99
CA PHE A 32 -4.57 8.51 14.37
C PHE A 32 -3.95 7.94 13.11
N TRP A 33 -2.63 7.81 13.14
CA TRP A 33 -1.85 7.37 12.00
C TRP A 33 -1.23 6.03 12.35
N HIS A 34 -1.52 5.02 11.53
CA HIS A 34 -0.81 3.74 11.52
C HIS A 34 -0.18 3.61 10.14
N VAL A 35 1.09 4.03 10.05
CA VAL A 35 1.83 4.11 8.80
C VAL A 35 3.17 3.42 8.97
N ASP A 36 3.47 2.52 8.04
CA ASP A 36 4.62 1.64 8.09
C ASP A 36 4.71 0.86 9.41
N GLN A 37 5.75 1.13 10.20
CA GLN A 37 5.92 0.57 11.53
C GLN A 37 5.85 1.63 12.63
N SER A 38 4.96 2.61 12.45
CA SER A 38 4.76 3.69 13.40
C SER A 38 3.28 3.89 13.75
N LEU A 39 3.05 4.29 15.00
CA LEU A 39 1.77 4.75 15.51
C LEU A 39 1.92 6.20 15.95
N GLN A 40 1.00 7.06 15.51
CA GLN A 40 1.05 8.48 15.84
C GLN A 40 -0.34 9.00 16.20
N VAL A 41 -0.37 9.91 17.17
CA VAL A 41 -1.58 10.66 17.53
C VAL A 41 -1.32 12.13 17.33
N TRP A 42 -2.22 12.80 16.63
CA TRP A 42 -2.15 14.23 16.35
C TRP A 42 -3.37 14.93 16.91
N VAL A 43 -3.16 16.10 17.51
CA VAL A 43 -4.23 16.96 18.03
C VAL A 43 -3.99 18.39 17.58
N GLU A 44 -4.93 18.93 16.81
CA GLU A 44 -4.82 20.27 16.19
C GLU A 44 -3.52 20.44 15.40
N GLY A 45 -3.22 19.47 14.52
CA GLY A 45 -2.04 19.48 13.66
C GLY A 45 -0.70 19.32 14.38
N LYS A 46 -0.70 18.97 15.67
CA LYS A 46 0.52 18.72 16.45
C LYS A 46 0.57 17.29 16.93
N ARG A 47 1.65 16.58 16.63
CA ARG A 47 1.90 15.23 17.12
C ARG A 47 2.05 15.24 18.64
N VAL A 48 1.22 14.46 19.33
CA VAL A 48 1.19 14.37 20.80
C VAL A 48 1.70 13.05 21.34
N ALA A 49 1.67 11.99 20.52
CA ALA A 49 2.25 10.69 20.84
C ALA A 49 2.86 10.08 19.58
N TYR A 50 3.91 9.30 19.77
CA TYR A 50 4.65 8.63 18.70
C TYR A 50 5.27 7.34 19.25
N ALA A 51 5.05 6.24 18.54
CA ALA A 51 5.70 4.98 18.80
C ALA A 51 6.15 4.36 17.48
N GLU A 52 7.29 3.69 17.53
CA GLU A 52 7.76 2.80 16.46
C GLU A 52 7.84 1.37 16.97
N TYR A 53 7.71 0.43 16.05
CA TYR A 53 8.04 -0.97 16.27
C TYR A 53 8.87 -1.47 15.08
N ASP A 54 9.59 -2.56 15.27
CA ASP A 54 10.44 -3.11 14.22
C ASP A 54 10.22 -4.60 14.03
N TRP A 55 9.12 -4.93 13.35
CA TRP A 55 8.86 -6.26 12.87
C TRP A 55 9.71 -6.56 11.65
N SER A 56 10.45 -7.67 11.75
CA SER A 56 11.07 -8.30 10.58
C SER A 56 10.00 -8.64 9.52
N PRO A 57 10.38 -8.81 8.24
CA PRO A 57 9.44 -9.25 7.22
C PRO A 57 8.69 -10.54 7.58
N ALA A 58 9.34 -11.47 8.29
CA ALA A 58 8.70 -12.69 8.79
C ALA A 58 7.61 -12.39 9.82
N LEU A 59 7.90 -11.54 10.81
CA LEU A 59 6.91 -11.13 11.83
C LEU A 59 5.74 -10.36 11.20
N ARG A 60 5.99 -9.54 10.17
CA ARG A 60 4.90 -8.84 9.46
C ARG A 60 3.95 -9.82 8.78
N ILE A 61 4.48 -10.84 8.11
CA ILE A 61 3.68 -11.91 7.50
C ILE A 61 2.89 -12.66 8.57
N GLU A 62 3.55 -13.02 9.67
CA GLU A 62 2.94 -13.75 10.77
C GLU A 62 1.80 -12.97 11.43
N HIS A 63 2.02 -11.70 11.78
CA HIS A 63 0.98 -10.85 12.36
C HIS A 63 -0.15 -10.52 11.39
N THR A 64 0.10 -10.54 10.07
CA THR A 64 -0.94 -10.26 9.06
C THR A 64 -1.80 -11.49 8.79
N LEU A 65 -1.20 -12.67 8.72
CA LEU A 65 -1.85 -13.90 8.27
C LEU A 65 -2.13 -14.90 9.40
N ASP A 66 -1.70 -14.58 10.63
CA ASP A 66 -1.82 -15.42 11.82
C ASP A 66 -1.20 -16.81 11.63
N ARG A 67 -0.08 -16.87 10.89
CA ARG A 67 0.64 -18.10 10.53
C ARG A 67 2.13 -17.83 10.40
N PRO A 68 3.01 -18.74 10.88
CA PRO A 68 4.46 -18.55 10.75
C PRO A 68 4.89 -18.36 9.29
N ALA A 69 5.70 -17.34 9.03
CA ALA A 69 6.22 -17.07 7.69
C ALA A 69 6.95 -18.28 7.09
N GLU A 70 7.68 -19.04 7.91
CA GLU A 70 8.37 -20.25 7.45
C GLU A 70 7.40 -21.30 6.91
N GLU A 71 6.24 -21.50 7.56
CA GLU A 71 5.22 -22.44 7.12
C GLU A 71 4.63 -22.02 5.77
N LEU A 72 4.32 -20.74 5.63
CA LEU A 72 3.75 -20.17 4.41
C LEU A 72 4.75 -20.24 3.25
N LEU A 73 5.99 -19.86 3.50
CA LEU A 73 7.01 -19.68 2.47
C LEU A 73 7.80 -20.97 2.17
N ARG A 74 7.45 -22.13 2.73
CA ARG A 74 8.09 -23.42 2.40
C ARG A 74 7.73 -23.97 1.01
N ALA A 75 6.65 -23.49 0.38
CA ALA A 75 6.07 -24.07 -0.85
C ALA A 75 6.34 -23.27 -2.16
N VAL A 76 7.45 -22.52 -2.25
CA VAL A 76 7.73 -21.52 -3.31
C VAL A 76 7.92 -22.08 -4.74
N ARG A 77 7.75 -23.37 -5.00
CA ARG A 77 8.02 -23.94 -6.33
C ARG A 77 6.87 -23.84 -7.33
N VAL A 78 5.63 -23.60 -6.87
CA VAL A 78 4.43 -23.64 -7.77
C VAL A 78 3.40 -22.54 -7.46
N SER A 79 3.53 -21.79 -6.37
CA SER A 79 2.59 -20.73 -6.03
C SER A 79 3.19 -19.62 -5.16
N ASN A 80 2.52 -18.47 -5.16
CA ASN A 80 2.74 -17.39 -4.20
C ASN A 80 1.57 -17.37 -3.19
N PRO A 81 1.73 -17.91 -1.97
CA PRO A 81 0.66 -17.92 -0.97
C PRO A 81 0.23 -16.52 -0.55
N LEU A 82 1.13 -15.52 -0.66
CA LEU A 82 0.79 -14.13 -0.35
C LEU A 82 -0.15 -13.52 -1.40
N ALA A 83 -0.34 -14.16 -2.56
CA ALA A 83 -1.31 -13.75 -3.58
C ALA A 83 -2.74 -14.27 -3.32
N ASP A 84 -2.93 -15.17 -2.34
CA ASP A 84 -4.26 -15.65 -1.97
C ASP A 84 -4.98 -14.63 -1.08
N GLU A 85 -5.88 -13.86 -1.70
CA GLU A 85 -6.67 -12.83 -1.02
C GLU A 85 -7.55 -13.40 0.11
N SER A 86 -7.93 -14.67 0.05
CA SER A 86 -8.78 -15.30 1.07
C SER A 86 -8.07 -15.50 2.41
N MET A 87 -6.74 -15.44 2.42
CA MET A 87 -5.93 -15.59 3.63
C MET A 87 -5.87 -14.32 4.47
N TYR A 88 -6.17 -13.15 3.88
CA TYR A 88 -6.06 -11.87 4.57
C TYR A 88 -7.34 -11.58 5.38
N PRO A 89 -7.21 -11.23 6.67
CA PRO A 89 -8.35 -10.79 7.45
C PRO A 89 -8.93 -9.49 6.89
N GLN A 90 -10.25 -9.35 6.95
CA GLN A 90 -10.90 -8.11 6.55
C GLN A 90 -10.61 -7.02 7.59
N PRO A 91 -9.99 -5.89 7.21
CA PRO A 91 -9.69 -4.83 8.17
C PRO A 91 -11.00 -4.22 8.68
N SER A 92 -11.10 -4.04 10.00
CA SER A 92 -12.20 -3.33 10.64
C SER A 92 -11.66 -2.17 11.46
N VAL A 93 -12.42 -1.07 11.52
CA VAL A 93 -12.09 0.12 12.32
C VAL A 93 -13.26 0.39 13.25
N ARG A 94 -12.97 0.54 14.54
CA ARG A 94 -13.95 0.81 15.58
C ARG A 94 -13.48 1.97 16.44
N TRP A 95 -14.44 2.81 16.84
CA TRP A 95 -14.24 3.84 17.86
C TRP A 95 -15.04 3.45 19.09
N GLU A 96 -14.39 3.44 20.25
CA GLU A 96 -15.02 3.28 21.55
C GLU A 96 -14.76 4.54 22.36
N LEU A 97 -15.82 5.15 22.86
CA LEU A 97 -15.79 6.44 23.54
C LEU A 97 -16.60 6.29 24.82
N GLU A 98 -16.02 6.66 25.96
CA GLU A 98 -16.66 6.57 27.27
C GLU A 98 -16.57 7.89 28.04
N GLY A 99 -17.34 8.00 29.13
CA GLY A 99 -17.31 9.14 30.06
C GLY A 99 -18.26 10.30 29.75
N SER A 100 -18.37 10.76 28.50
CA SER A 100 -19.27 11.88 28.14
C SER A 100 -19.85 11.73 26.73
N PRO A 101 -21.05 12.30 26.46
CA PRO A 101 -21.59 12.35 25.10
C PRO A 101 -20.64 13.10 24.16
N VAL A 102 -20.45 12.55 22.97
CA VAL A 102 -19.56 13.08 21.92
C VAL A 102 -20.31 13.18 20.60
N THR A 103 -19.92 14.16 19.78
CA THR A 103 -20.38 14.28 18.39
C THR A 103 -19.17 14.24 17.49
N LEU A 104 -19.15 13.30 16.55
CA LEU A 104 -18.07 13.16 15.57
C LEU A 104 -18.40 13.98 14.32
N HIS A 105 -17.45 14.79 13.88
CA HIS A 105 -17.57 15.62 12.67
C HIS A 105 -16.52 15.20 11.65
N ARG A 106 -16.91 15.16 10.36
CA ARG A 106 -15.98 14.95 9.23
C ARG A 106 -15.07 13.72 9.38
N VAL A 107 -15.62 12.62 9.90
CA VAL A 107 -14.88 11.35 10.07
C VAL A 107 -14.39 10.85 8.72
N ARG A 108 -13.10 10.55 8.63
CA ARG A 108 -12.44 10.00 7.44
C ARG A 108 -11.57 8.82 7.84
N LEU A 109 -11.47 7.86 6.93
CA LEU A 109 -10.50 6.78 6.98
C LEU A 109 -9.68 6.86 5.69
N GLU A 110 -8.39 7.13 5.84
CA GLU A 110 -7.44 7.19 4.74
C GLU A 110 -6.58 5.93 4.80
N ARG A 111 -6.40 5.27 3.66
CA ARG A 111 -5.63 4.03 3.54
C ARG A 111 -4.59 4.20 2.46
N ASP A 112 -3.44 3.58 2.65
CA ASP A 112 -2.39 3.59 1.66
C ASP A 112 -2.68 2.63 0.50
N LEU A 113 -1.96 2.82 -0.60
CA LEU A 113 -1.97 1.93 -1.76
C LEU A 113 -1.13 0.69 -1.46
N PHE A 114 -1.77 -0.48 -1.53
CA PHE A 114 -1.09 -1.77 -1.41
C PHE A 114 -0.98 -2.44 -2.79
N TYR A 115 0.25 -2.59 -3.29
CA TYR A 115 0.51 -3.37 -4.49
C TYR A 115 0.39 -4.86 -4.19
N ARG A 116 -0.55 -5.52 -4.88
CA ARG A 116 -0.89 -6.92 -4.61
C ARG A 116 0.24 -7.87 -5.03
N PRO A 117 0.55 -8.90 -4.23
CA PRO A 117 1.36 -10.02 -4.68
C PRO A 117 0.67 -10.78 -5.82
N GLY A 118 1.48 -11.38 -6.67
CA GLY A 118 1.02 -12.20 -7.79
C GLY A 118 2.05 -13.27 -8.15
N VAL A 119 1.82 -13.92 -9.28
CA VAL A 119 2.76 -14.87 -9.89
C VAL A 119 2.97 -14.47 -11.35
N TYR A 120 4.16 -14.77 -11.86
CA TYR A 120 4.47 -14.59 -13.27
C TYR A 120 3.53 -15.42 -14.16
N ASN A 121 3.17 -14.84 -15.31
CA ASN A 121 2.24 -15.46 -16.24
C ASN A 121 2.82 -16.74 -16.90
N PRO A 122 1.96 -17.68 -17.30
CA PRO A 122 2.37 -18.85 -18.06
C PRO A 122 3.18 -18.49 -19.32
N GLY A 123 4.28 -19.20 -19.53
CA GLY A 123 5.16 -19.01 -20.69
C GLY A 123 6.18 -17.88 -20.56
N PHE A 124 6.23 -17.18 -19.41
CA PHE A 124 7.31 -16.23 -19.12
C PHE A 124 8.55 -16.95 -18.59
N ALA A 125 9.72 -16.33 -18.66
CA ALA A 125 10.98 -16.95 -18.18
C ALA A 125 10.95 -17.31 -16.67
N ARG A 126 10.07 -16.65 -15.90
CA ARG A 126 9.87 -16.86 -14.46
C ARG A 126 8.50 -17.46 -14.13
N ASP A 127 7.86 -18.16 -15.08
CA ASP A 127 6.54 -18.77 -14.92
C ASP A 127 6.33 -19.42 -13.53
N GLY A 128 5.20 -19.10 -12.90
CA GLY A 128 4.79 -19.63 -11.60
C GLY A 128 5.57 -19.09 -10.39
N GLN A 129 6.66 -18.35 -10.59
CA GLN A 129 7.38 -17.72 -9.49
C GLN A 129 6.60 -16.51 -8.96
N PRO A 130 6.79 -16.13 -7.67
CA PRO A 130 6.20 -14.92 -7.13
C PRO A 130 6.63 -13.67 -7.90
N SER A 131 5.74 -12.68 -8.00
CA SER A 131 6.05 -11.39 -8.63
C SER A 131 7.12 -10.61 -7.85
N LEU A 132 7.93 -9.84 -8.56
CA LEU A 132 9.01 -9.04 -7.99
C LEU A 132 8.49 -8.04 -6.94
N GLY A 133 9.26 -7.85 -5.87
CA GLY A 133 8.97 -6.86 -4.81
C GLY A 133 7.79 -7.22 -3.90
N THR A 134 7.16 -8.39 -4.09
CA THR A 134 5.95 -8.78 -3.35
C THR A 134 6.11 -10.07 -2.54
N HIS A 135 7.29 -10.68 -2.58
CA HIS A 135 7.60 -11.90 -1.84
C HIS A 135 9.05 -11.85 -1.33
N PRO A 136 9.36 -12.34 -0.12
CA PRO A 136 10.71 -12.28 0.44
C PRO A 136 11.80 -12.96 -0.41
N SER A 137 11.44 -13.95 -1.23
CA SER A 137 12.38 -14.61 -2.16
C SER A 137 12.57 -13.87 -3.49
N GLN A 138 11.79 -12.82 -3.74
CA GLN A 138 11.82 -12.03 -4.97
C GLN A 138 11.99 -10.54 -4.62
N PRO A 139 13.02 -10.16 -3.84
CA PRO A 139 13.27 -8.75 -3.58
C PRO A 139 13.61 -8.06 -4.91
N ASN A 140 13.21 -6.79 -5.04
CA ASN A 140 13.70 -5.98 -6.13
C ASN A 140 14.86 -5.12 -5.65
N ILE A 141 16.04 -5.34 -6.23
CA ILE A 141 17.26 -4.58 -5.91
C ILE A 141 17.55 -3.69 -7.10
N LEU A 142 17.45 -2.38 -6.89
CA LEU A 142 17.63 -1.38 -7.94
C LEU A 142 19.06 -0.85 -7.98
N GLY A 143 19.61 -0.75 -9.18
CA GLY A 143 20.77 0.08 -9.48
C GLY A 143 20.43 1.58 -9.48
N PRO A 144 21.44 2.47 -9.53
CA PRO A 144 21.27 3.93 -9.44
C PRO A 144 20.41 4.54 -10.56
N ASP A 145 20.35 3.88 -11.72
CA ASP A 145 19.62 4.33 -12.91
C ASP A 145 18.52 3.35 -13.33
N GLN A 146 18.06 2.52 -12.39
CA GLN A 146 16.94 1.60 -12.60
C GLN A 146 15.74 2.05 -11.78
N PHE A 147 14.56 1.98 -12.39
CA PHE A 147 13.31 2.38 -11.78
C PHE A 147 12.35 1.21 -11.74
N PHE A 148 11.79 0.91 -10.56
CA PHE A 148 10.68 -0.02 -10.42
C PHE A 148 9.37 0.74 -10.56
N VAL A 149 8.59 0.45 -11.59
CA VAL A 149 7.33 1.14 -11.86
C VAL A 149 6.16 0.18 -11.72
N CYS A 150 5.14 0.60 -10.98
CA CYS A 150 3.95 -0.18 -10.70
C CYS A 150 2.70 0.65 -10.99
N GLY A 151 1.67 0.05 -11.57
CA GLY A 151 0.42 0.75 -11.86
C GLY A 151 -0.56 0.71 -10.70
N ASP A 152 -1.18 1.84 -10.39
CA ASP A 152 -2.11 1.99 -9.23
C ASP A 152 -3.26 0.98 -9.24
N ASN A 153 -3.78 0.64 -10.42
CA ASN A 153 -4.73 -0.46 -10.58
C ASN A 153 -4.00 -1.81 -10.57
N SER A 154 -3.35 -2.10 -9.44
CA SER A 154 -2.46 -3.24 -9.23
C SER A 154 -3.00 -4.57 -9.79
N PRO A 155 -4.28 -4.95 -9.58
CA PRO A 155 -4.81 -6.23 -10.09
C PRO A 155 -4.89 -6.31 -11.62
N ASN A 156 -4.90 -5.16 -12.29
CA ASN A 156 -5.03 -5.04 -13.75
C ASN A 156 -3.81 -4.39 -14.38
N SER A 157 -2.65 -4.46 -13.72
CA SER A 157 -1.42 -3.86 -14.20
C SER A 157 -0.38 -4.94 -14.50
N LEU A 158 -0.02 -5.06 -15.77
CA LEU A 158 1.19 -5.77 -16.19
C LEU A 158 2.35 -4.77 -16.10
N ASP A 159 2.95 -4.67 -14.91
CA ASP A 159 4.00 -3.71 -14.58
C ASP A 159 5.31 -4.40 -14.15
N GLY A 160 6.27 -3.64 -13.61
CA GLY A 160 7.60 -4.14 -13.25
C GLY A 160 7.59 -5.37 -12.35
N ARG A 161 6.51 -5.60 -11.60
CA ARG A 161 6.32 -6.80 -10.77
C ARG A 161 6.24 -8.09 -11.60
N LEU A 162 5.75 -7.99 -12.84
CA LEU A 162 5.28 -9.11 -13.66
C LEU A 162 5.86 -9.14 -15.08
N TRP A 163 6.59 -8.10 -15.52
CA TRP A 163 7.24 -8.10 -16.83
C TRP A 163 8.22 -9.27 -16.99
N ASP A 164 8.20 -9.90 -18.16
CA ASP A 164 9.17 -10.92 -18.54
C ASP A 164 10.52 -10.28 -18.94
N THR A 165 11.42 -11.11 -19.45
CA THR A 165 12.66 -10.73 -20.12
C THR A 165 12.44 -9.53 -21.04
N PRO A 166 13.24 -8.44 -20.90
CA PRO A 166 13.15 -7.29 -21.79
C PRO A 166 13.34 -7.69 -23.26
N ASP A 167 12.82 -6.87 -24.17
CA ASP A 167 13.08 -7.04 -25.60
C ASP A 167 14.60 -7.10 -25.87
N ALA A 168 14.99 -7.87 -26.89
CA ALA A 168 16.39 -8.09 -27.24
C ALA A 168 17.18 -6.78 -27.39
N TRP A 169 16.59 -5.73 -27.97
CA TRP A 169 17.30 -4.46 -28.16
C TRP A 169 17.62 -3.78 -26.82
N VAL A 170 16.68 -3.80 -25.86
CA VAL A 170 16.89 -3.23 -24.51
C VAL A 170 17.91 -4.07 -23.76
N ARG A 171 17.74 -5.39 -23.80
CA ARG A 171 18.59 -6.35 -23.10
C ARG A 171 20.06 -6.28 -23.54
N GLU A 172 20.29 -6.07 -24.83
CA GLU A 172 21.64 -6.11 -25.42
C GLU A 172 22.34 -4.75 -25.39
N GLN A 173 21.60 -3.64 -25.43
CA GLN A 173 22.19 -2.31 -25.60
C GLN A 173 22.04 -1.41 -24.37
N ILE A 174 21.10 -1.69 -23.46
CA ILE A 174 20.80 -0.82 -22.32
C ILE A 174 20.94 -1.58 -21.01
N ASP A 175 20.03 -2.51 -20.73
CA ASP A 175 19.97 -3.21 -19.45
C ASP A 175 19.15 -4.52 -19.58
N PRO A 176 19.72 -5.68 -19.24
CA PRO A 176 19.02 -6.95 -19.27
C PRO A 176 18.12 -7.20 -18.04
N THR A 177 18.09 -6.30 -17.06
CA THR A 177 17.42 -6.52 -15.78
C THR A 177 15.90 -6.58 -15.96
N ILE A 178 15.28 -7.66 -15.49
CA ILE A 178 13.83 -7.88 -15.54
C ILE A 178 13.13 -6.97 -14.53
N GLY A 179 12.01 -6.39 -14.94
CA GLY A 179 11.09 -5.66 -14.04
C GLY A 179 11.49 -4.21 -13.76
N VAL A 180 12.54 -3.70 -14.38
CA VAL A 180 12.98 -2.31 -14.21
C VAL A 180 12.87 -1.52 -15.51
N VAL A 181 12.77 -0.20 -15.38
CA VAL A 181 12.92 0.75 -16.48
C VAL A 181 14.26 1.46 -16.30
N PRO A 182 15.22 1.31 -17.21
CA PRO A 182 16.44 2.12 -17.21
C PRO A 182 16.14 3.60 -17.38
N ARG A 183 16.95 4.48 -16.77
CA ARG A 183 16.80 5.94 -16.85
C ARG A 183 16.62 6.43 -18.28
N ASP A 184 17.39 5.89 -19.21
CA ASP A 184 17.41 6.32 -20.62
C ASP A 184 16.08 6.05 -21.35
N LEU A 185 15.24 5.17 -20.80
CA LEU A 185 13.89 4.90 -21.33
C LEU A 185 12.80 5.79 -20.70
N LEU A 186 13.14 6.60 -19.69
CA LEU A 186 12.20 7.55 -19.09
C LEU A 186 12.08 8.81 -19.95
N ILE A 187 10.88 9.07 -20.45
CA ILE A 187 10.59 10.25 -21.27
C ILE A 187 10.35 11.50 -20.39
N GLY A 188 9.61 11.35 -19.29
CA GLY A 188 9.26 12.47 -18.43
C GLY A 188 8.23 12.10 -17.34
N LYS A 189 7.89 13.09 -16.51
CA LYS A 189 6.88 12.94 -15.45
C LYS A 189 5.52 13.40 -15.95
N ALA A 190 4.48 12.63 -15.70
CA ALA A 190 3.12 13.12 -15.86
C ALA A 190 2.88 14.21 -14.79
N PHE A 191 2.57 15.44 -15.21
CA PHE A 191 2.44 16.59 -14.30
C PHE A 191 1.05 17.21 -14.31
N PHE A 192 0.17 16.80 -15.24
CA PHE A 192 -1.15 17.39 -15.37
C PHE A 192 -2.14 16.41 -15.99
N VAL A 193 -3.32 16.29 -15.38
CA VAL A 193 -4.45 15.61 -16.00
C VAL A 193 -5.19 16.60 -16.89
N TYR A 194 -4.83 16.60 -18.17
CA TYR A 194 -5.57 17.31 -19.20
C TYR A 194 -6.59 16.33 -19.82
N PHE A 195 -7.79 16.24 -19.21
CA PHE A 195 -9.03 15.66 -19.79
C PHE A 195 -9.13 14.14 -20.05
N PRO A 196 -10.22 13.47 -19.59
CA PRO A 196 -10.59 12.21 -20.26
C PRO A 196 -12.09 11.99 -20.57
N SER A 197 -13.01 12.92 -20.33
CA SER A 197 -14.39 12.77 -20.85
C SER A 197 -15.15 14.08 -20.98
N PHE A 198 -15.91 14.25 -22.06
CA PHE A 198 -17.04 15.17 -22.08
C PHE A 198 -18.06 14.77 -21.00
N HIS A 199 -18.84 15.74 -20.51
CA HIS A 199 -19.99 15.40 -19.67
C HIS A 199 -20.91 14.44 -20.43
N LYS A 200 -21.00 13.19 -19.95
CA LYS A 200 -21.79 12.13 -20.59
C LYS A 200 -23.28 12.49 -20.71
N ASP A 201 -23.75 13.41 -19.86
CA ASP A 201 -25.15 13.83 -19.77
C ASP A 201 -25.47 15.12 -20.54
N LYS A 202 -24.53 15.66 -21.32
CA LYS A 202 -24.71 16.90 -22.09
C LYS A 202 -24.74 16.60 -23.58
N LYS A 203 -25.77 17.13 -24.27
CA LYS A 203 -25.91 17.04 -25.75
C LYS A 203 -24.84 17.81 -26.51
N ILE A 204 -24.15 18.73 -25.84
CA ILE A 204 -23.04 19.51 -26.39
C ILE A 204 -21.76 18.94 -25.75
N PRO A 205 -20.69 18.67 -26.53
CA PRO A 205 -19.41 18.22 -26.00
C PRO A 205 -18.77 19.36 -25.19
N VAL A 206 -19.17 19.47 -23.92
CA VAL A 206 -18.64 20.45 -22.98
C VAL A 206 -17.46 19.85 -22.25
N PRO A 207 -16.28 20.49 -22.35
CA PRO A 207 -15.14 20.21 -21.51
C PRO A 207 -15.39 20.15 -20.01
N ASP A 208 -15.02 19.04 -19.34
CA ASP A 208 -15.02 18.98 -17.87
C ASP A 208 -13.73 19.60 -17.31
N VAL A 209 -13.67 20.94 -17.36
CA VAL A 209 -12.55 21.73 -16.85
C VAL A 209 -12.43 21.67 -15.32
N GLY A 210 -13.51 21.31 -14.61
CA GLY A 210 -13.52 21.21 -13.15
C GLY A 210 -12.72 20.02 -12.60
N ARG A 211 -12.40 19.04 -13.45
CA ARG A 211 -11.57 17.87 -13.09
C ARG A 211 -10.12 17.98 -13.55
N MET A 212 -9.75 19.09 -14.19
CA MET A 212 -8.35 19.39 -14.49
C MET A 212 -7.60 19.59 -13.17
N ARG A 213 -6.48 18.89 -13.01
CA ARG A 213 -5.64 19.00 -11.82
C ARG A 213 -4.20 18.66 -12.14
N PHE A 214 -3.29 19.31 -11.42
CA PHE A 214 -1.90 18.87 -11.39
C PHE A 214 -1.81 17.47 -10.77
N ILE A 215 -0.83 16.72 -11.25
CA ILE A 215 -0.36 15.51 -10.60
C ILE A 215 0.81 15.97 -9.73
N TRP A 216 0.63 15.87 -8.41
CA TRP A 216 1.59 16.33 -7.40
C TRP A 216 2.51 15.19 -7.00
#